data_AF-A0A661Q151-F1
#
_entry.id   AF-A0A661Q151-F1
#
_cell.length_a   1.000
_cell.length_b   1.000
_cell.length_c   1.000
_cell.angle_alpha   90.00
_cell.angle_beta   90.00
_cell.angle_gamma   90.00
#
_symmetry.space_group_name_H-M   'P 1'
#
loop_
_entity.id
_entity.type
_entity.pdbx_description
1 polymer ?
#
loop_
_entity_poly.entity_id
_entity_poly.type
_entity_poly.pdbx_seq_one_letter_code
_entity_poly.pdbx_strand_id
1 'polypeptide(L)'
;MKSKNTILVIVVLLVCGTFYWFMLREDAGRHQPKVQRPFAAVEASSWQRLEFAAPEKKPVTLVKKDDRWQVEGMEKCEVKTEMVEHILAALQELRLDSLVTSGKEKFADYQVDEQKGIRVHGIAAGKPMGLVVGKVAADFMHTYVRLEGDQRIFRVNGLIGHLFAHDPADFCQEKDEKKKESKDSPKPEAGGKPPVSPKK
;
A
#
# COMPACT_ATOMS: atom_id res chain seq x y z
N MET A 1 20.28 -65.96 8.74
CA MET A 1 20.62 -64.89 7.77
C MET A 1 19.50 -63.86 7.54
N LYS A 2 18.41 -63.82 8.33
CA LYS A 2 17.27 -62.89 8.11
C LYS A 2 17.40 -61.55 8.86
N SER A 3 18.11 -61.50 9.99
CA SER A 3 18.22 -60.29 10.83
C SER A 3 19.04 -59.17 10.19
N LYS A 4 20.08 -59.48 9.41
CA LYS A 4 20.94 -58.45 8.80
C LYS A 4 20.22 -57.60 7.75
N ASN A 5 19.38 -58.22 6.92
CA ASN A 5 18.59 -57.51 5.92
C ASN A 5 17.42 -56.75 6.56
N THR A 6 16.82 -57.28 7.63
CA THR A 6 15.81 -56.55 8.41
C THR A 6 16.41 -55.31 9.08
N ILE A 7 17.62 -55.41 9.64
CA ILE A 7 18.32 -54.25 10.24
C ILE A 7 18.63 -53.20 9.17
N LEU A 8 19.09 -53.61 7.99
CA LEU A 8 19.36 -52.68 6.88
C LEU A 8 18.10 -51.90 6.46
N VAL A 9 16.96 -52.59 6.32
CA VAL A 9 15.68 -51.95 5.95
C VAL A 9 15.22 -50.96 7.02
N ILE A 10 15.38 -51.29 8.30
CA ILE A 10 15.02 -50.39 9.40
C ILE A 10 15.92 -49.14 9.41
N VAL A 11 17.22 -49.30 9.17
CA VAL A 11 18.15 -48.16 9.10
C VAL A 11 17.80 -47.25 7.91
N VAL A 12 17.50 -47.83 6.75
CA VAL A 12 17.06 -47.05 5.58
C VAL A 12 15.76 -46.31 5.85
N LEU A 13 14.77 -46.96 6.46
CA LEU A 13 13.51 -46.32 6.83
C LEU A 13 13.69 -45.20 7.87
N LEU A 14 14.60 -45.37 8.82
CA LEU A 14 14.94 -44.33 9.79
C LEU A 14 15.63 -43.14 9.12
N VAL A 15 16.57 -43.38 8.20
CA VAL A 15 17.26 -42.32 7.46
C VAL A 15 16.30 -41.59 6.51
N CYS A 16 15.44 -42.32 5.79
CA CYS A 16 14.40 -41.72 4.96
C CYS A 16 13.39 -40.97 5.81
N GLY A 17 13.02 -41.48 6.99
CA GLY A 17 12.09 -40.83 7.91
C GLY A 17 12.67 -39.55 8.52
N THR A 18 13.94 -39.55 8.91
CA THR A 18 14.62 -38.35 9.43
C THR A 18 14.89 -37.34 8.33
N PHE A 19 15.25 -37.78 7.13
CA PHE A 19 15.42 -36.92 5.96
C PHE A 19 14.09 -36.32 5.50
N TYR A 20 13.02 -37.11 5.46
CA TYR A 20 11.67 -36.64 5.17
C TYR A 20 11.21 -35.66 6.24
N TRP A 21 11.39 -36.00 7.53
CA TRP A 21 11.07 -35.10 8.63
C TRP A 21 11.87 -33.79 8.56
N PHE A 22 13.16 -33.85 8.18
CA PHE A 22 14.02 -32.67 8.00
C PHE A 22 13.59 -31.83 6.80
N MET A 23 13.21 -32.44 5.67
CA MET A 23 12.61 -31.75 4.53
C MET A 23 11.25 -31.13 4.87
N LEU A 24 10.44 -31.77 5.72
CA LEU A 24 9.20 -31.20 6.23
C LEU A 24 9.43 -30.20 7.38
N ARG A 25 10.64 -30.11 7.93
CA ARG A 25 10.96 -29.22 9.06
C ARG A 25 11.19 -27.77 8.63
N GLU A 26 11.18 -27.46 7.34
CA GLU A 26 11.27 -26.06 6.86
C GLU A 26 10.01 -25.22 7.18
N ASP A 27 8.90 -25.84 7.61
CA ASP A 27 7.63 -25.12 7.82
C ASP A 27 7.16 -25.00 9.28
N ALA A 28 7.80 -25.70 10.22
CA ALA A 28 7.30 -25.83 11.60
C ALA A 28 7.67 -24.67 12.56
N GLY A 29 7.99 -23.49 12.03
CA GLY A 29 8.38 -22.31 12.81
C GLY A 29 7.67 -21.01 12.44
N ARG A 30 6.82 -21.00 11.41
CA ARG A 30 6.11 -19.78 10.99
C ARG A 30 4.94 -19.54 11.94
N HIS A 31 5.21 -18.84 13.04
CA HIS A 31 4.17 -18.06 13.71
C HIS A 31 3.53 -17.20 12.63
N GLN A 32 2.37 -17.61 12.13
CA GLN A 32 1.52 -16.75 11.32
C GLN A 32 1.33 -15.49 12.15
N PRO A 33 1.90 -14.33 11.77
CA PRO A 33 1.58 -13.11 12.49
C PRO A 33 0.07 -12.95 12.35
N LYS A 34 -0.63 -12.80 13.48
CA LYS A 34 -2.03 -12.35 13.45
C LYS A 34 -2.09 -11.17 12.50
N VAL A 35 -3.02 -11.16 11.54
CA VAL A 35 -3.13 -10.08 10.55
C VAL A 35 -3.06 -8.74 11.27
N GLN A 36 -1.99 -7.97 11.03
CA GLN A 36 -1.76 -6.69 11.70
C GLN A 36 -2.13 -5.58 10.74
N ARG A 37 -2.80 -4.55 11.24
CA ARG A 37 -3.09 -3.34 10.47
C ARG A 37 -2.32 -2.16 11.07
N PRO A 38 -1.07 -1.93 10.68
CA PRO A 38 -0.18 -0.98 11.34
C PRO A 38 -0.71 0.45 11.34
N PHE A 39 -1.55 0.81 10.36
CA PHE A 39 -2.08 2.16 10.19
C PHE A 39 -3.60 2.26 10.44
N ALA A 40 -4.30 1.18 10.81
CA ALA A 40 -5.78 1.22 10.90
C ALA A 40 -6.32 2.14 12.01
N ALA A 41 -5.55 2.37 13.07
CA ALA A 41 -5.92 3.28 14.15
C ALA A 41 -5.65 4.77 13.82
N VAL A 42 -5.10 5.05 12.63
CA VAL A 42 -4.70 6.38 12.20
C VAL A 42 -5.75 6.91 11.23
N GLU A 43 -6.46 7.95 11.65
CA GLU A 43 -7.42 8.64 10.79
C GLU A 43 -6.71 9.39 9.66
N ALA A 44 -7.28 9.37 8.46
CA ALA A 44 -6.74 10.08 7.29
C ALA A 44 -6.54 11.59 7.56
N SER A 45 -7.41 12.20 8.36
CA SER A 45 -7.32 13.62 8.73
C SER A 45 -6.14 13.96 9.64
N SER A 46 -5.59 12.96 10.35
CA SER A 46 -4.49 13.14 11.32
C SER A 46 -3.10 13.22 10.68
N TRP A 47 -3.00 12.91 9.38
CA TRP A 47 -1.76 13.01 8.61
C TRP A 47 -1.41 14.48 8.35
N GLN A 48 -0.16 14.82 8.67
CA GLN A 48 0.38 16.18 8.56
C GLN A 48 1.45 16.28 7.48
N ARG A 49 2.22 15.19 7.31
CA ARG A 49 3.31 15.10 6.33
C ARG A 49 3.37 13.68 5.80
N LEU A 50 3.61 13.55 4.50
CA LEU A 50 3.87 12.29 3.83
C LEU A 50 5.01 12.51 2.84
N GLU A 51 6.03 11.68 2.93
CA GLU A 51 7.21 11.70 2.08
C GLU A 51 7.38 10.31 1.48
N PHE A 52 7.65 10.24 0.18
CA PHE A 52 8.02 8.99 -0.44
C PHE A 52 9.06 9.17 -1.52
N ALA A 53 9.94 8.19 -1.63
CA ALA A 53 11.05 8.17 -2.56
C ALA A 53 11.07 6.80 -3.25
N ALA A 54 10.61 6.78 -4.49
CA ALA A 54 10.74 5.62 -5.36
C ALA A 54 12.12 5.63 -6.04
N PRO A 55 12.73 4.46 -6.30
CA PRO A 55 13.93 4.38 -7.12
C PRO A 55 13.70 5.05 -8.47
N GLU A 56 14.71 5.77 -8.97
CA GLU A 56 14.70 6.43 -10.28
C GLU A 56 13.69 7.58 -10.45
N LYS A 57 12.95 7.94 -9.40
CA LYS A 57 12.03 9.10 -9.38
C LYS A 57 12.48 10.18 -8.42
N LYS A 58 11.93 11.38 -8.59
CA LYS A 58 12.20 12.48 -7.64
C LYS A 58 11.44 12.21 -6.33
N PRO A 59 12.05 12.44 -5.16
CA PRO A 59 11.35 12.32 -3.89
C PRO A 59 10.18 13.31 -3.85
N VAL A 60 9.05 12.85 -3.35
CA VAL A 60 7.84 13.65 -3.19
C VAL A 60 7.63 13.88 -1.70
N THR A 61 7.48 15.14 -1.32
CA THR A 61 7.06 15.52 0.03
C THR A 61 5.75 16.29 -0.05
N LEU A 62 4.72 15.74 0.59
CA LEU A 62 3.42 16.35 0.79
C LEU A 62 3.32 16.86 2.22
N VAL A 63 2.94 18.12 2.38
CA VAL A 63 2.74 18.77 3.68
C VAL A 63 1.34 19.37 3.73
N LYS A 64 0.63 19.13 4.83
CA LYS A 64 -0.68 19.73 5.07
C LYS A 64 -0.52 21.07 5.77
N LYS A 65 -0.96 22.16 5.14
CA LYS A 65 -0.98 23.53 5.69
C LYS A 65 -2.39 24.12 5.50
N ASP A 66 -2.95 24.72 6.54
CA ASP A 66 -4.30 25.31 6.53
C ASP A 66 -5.36 24.37 5.92
N ASP A 67 -5.34 23.10 6.35
CA ASP A 67 -6.18 22.01 5.84
C ASP A 67 -6.07 21.68 4.35
N ARG A 68 -5.03 22.18 3.67
CA ARG A 68 -4.74 21.87 2.27
C ARG A 68 -3.39 21.17 2.13
N TRP A 69 -3.33 20.17 1.26
CA TRP A 69 -2.08 19.54 0.89
C TRP A 69 -1.29 20.44 -0.06
N GLN A 70 0.03 20.50 0.15
CA GLN A 70 0.99 21.19 -0.70
C GLN A 70 2.16 20.26 -0.98
N VAL A 71 2.70 20.32 -2.20
CA VAL A 71 3.95 19.64 -2.54
C VAL A 71 5.12 20.57 -2.16
N GLU A 72 6.03 20.08 -1.33
CA GLU A 72 7.22 20.83 -0.93
C GLU A 72 8.07 21.17 -2.18
N GLY A 73 8.49 22.43 -2.29
CA GLY A 73 9.20 22.93 -3.47
C GLY A 73 8.30 23.39 -4.63
N MET A 74 6.97 23.22 -4.54
CA MET A 74 6.01 23.65 -5.57
C MET A 74 4.80 24.39 -4.98
N GLU A 75 5.04 25.52 -4.32
CA GLU A 75 4.00 26.26 -3.58
C GLU A 75 2.87 26.85 -4.45
N LYS A 76 3.13 27.06 -5.75
CA LYS A 76 2.13 27.59 -6.69
C LYS A 76 1.20 26.51 -7.26
N CYS A 77 1.53 25.24 -7.03
CA CYS A 77 0.77 24.11 -7.54
C CYS A 77 -0.38 23.77 -6.58
N GLU A 78 -1.56 23.59 -7.14
CA GLU A 78 -2.69 23.06 -6.41
C GLU A 78 -2.62 21.54 -6.42
N VAL A 79 -2.77 20.91 -5.25
CA VAL A 79 -2.63 19.45 -5.12
C VAL A 79 -3.93 18.75 -5.49
N LYS A 80 -3.84 17.72 -6.33
CA LYS A 80 -4.90 16.75 -6.61
C LYS A 80 -5.23 15.98 -5.34
N THR A 81 -6.19 16.50 -4.58
CA THR A 81 -6.52 15.97 -3.25
C THR A 81 -6.98 14.50 -3.33
N GLU A 82 -7.67 14.12 -4.41
CA GLU A 82 -8.10 12.74 -4.68
C GLU A 82 -6.93 11.74 -4.69
N MET A 83 -5.78 12.12 -5.25
CA MET A 83 -4.59 11.25 -5.26
C MET A 83 -4.03 11.04 -3.85
N VAL A 84 -4.00 12.10 -3.05
CA VAL A 84 -3.51 12.03 -1.66
C VAL A 84 -4.47 11.19 -0.81
N GLU A 85 -5.78 11.43 -0.94
CA GLU A 85 -6.81 10.65 -0.24
C GLU A 85 -6.73 9.16 -0.57
N HIS A 86 -6.51 8.80 -1.84
CA HIS A 86 -6.34 7.41 -2.25
C HIS A 86 -5.12 6.75 -1.61
N ILE A 87 -3.99 7.47 -1.51
CA ILE A 87 -2.79 6.97 -0.81
C ILE A 87 -3.08 6.77 0.69
N LEU A 88 -3.70 7.74 1.35
CA LEU A 88 -4.02 7.66 2.77
C LEU A 88 -5.01 6.52 3.07
N ALA A 89 -6.02 6.34 2.23
CA ALA A 89 -6.97 5.23 2.33
C ALA A 89 -6.24 3.88 2.18
N ALA A 90 -5.36 3.74 1.19
CA ALA A 90 -4.58 2.51 0.99
C ALA A 90 -3.65 2.21 2.18
N LEU A 91 -3.05 3.23 2.80
CA LEU A 91 -2.28 3.05 4.04
C LEU A 91 -3.17 2.57 5.18
N GLN A 92 -4.34 3.17 5.38
CA GLN A 92 -5.29 2.80 6.44
C GLN A 92 -5.83 1.36 6.27
N GLU A 93 -6.08 0.94 5.02
CA GLU A 93 -6.53 -0.39 4.67
C GLU A 93 -5.41 -1.45 4.62
N LEU A 94 -4.15 -1.04 4.74
CA LEU A 94 -3.00 -1.94 4.65
C LEU A 94 -3.04 -3.02 5.74
N ARG A 95 -2.95 -4.28 5.31
CA ARG A 95 -2.93 -5.45 6.18
C ARG A 95 -1.65 -6.24 5.95
N LEU A 96 -0.92 -6.49 7.03
CA LEU A 96 0.20 -7.43 7.03
C LEU A 96 -0.39 -8.84 7.11
N ASP A 97 -0.47 -9.52 5.98
CA ASP A 97 -1.14 -10.82 5.86
C ASP A 97 -0.26 -11.96 6.39
N SER A 98 1.04 -11.95 6.06
CA SER A 98 1.95 -13.03 6.48
C SER A 98 3.39 -12.54 6.64
N LEU A 99 4.10 -13.15 7.60
CA LEU A 99 5.54 -12.96 7.79
C LEU A 99 6.28 -13.80 6.76
N VAL A 100 7.19 -13.19 6.02
CA VAL A 100 8.04 -13.85 5.03
C VAL A 100 9.34 -14.29 5.69
N THR A 101 10.04 -13.35 6.33
CA THR A 101 11.29 -13.59 7.05
C THR A 101 11.56 -12.48 8.05
N SER A 102 12.40 -12.75 9.04
CA SER A 102 12.93 -11.77 10.00
C SER A 102 14.42 -11.46 9.78
N GLY A 103 15.01 -11.96 8.69
CA GLY A 103 16.42 -11.81 8.38
C GLY A 103 16.73 -10.55 7.55
N LYS A 104 17.60 -9.69 8.07
CA LYS A 104 18.05 -8.47 7.37
C LYS A 104 18.81 -8.76 6.07
N GLU A 105 19.49 -9.90 6.02
CA GLU A 105 20.25 -10.37 4.86
C GLU A 105 19.37 -10.57 3.62
N LYS A 106 18.05 -10.66 3.80
CA LYS A 106 17.08 -10.83 2.72
C LYS A 106 16.48 -9.52 2.20
N PHE A 107 16.83 -8.35 2.74
CA PHE A 107 16.21 -7.10 2.31
C PHE A 107 16.39 -6.83 0.82
N ALA A 108 17.59 -7.06 0.29
CA ALA A 108 17.88 -6.88 -1.12
C ALA A 108 17.12 -7.87 -2.03
N ASP A 109 16.91 -9.11 -1.57
CA ASP A 109 16.18 -10.14 -2.32
C ASP A 109 14.72 -9.75 -2.53
N TYR A 110 14.11 -9.08 -1.55
CA TYR A 110 12.73 -8.61 -1.59
C TYR A 110 12.59 -7.13 -1.98
N GLN A 111 13.70 -6.45 -2.27
CA GLN A 111 13.77 -5.01 -2.57
C GLN A 111 13.15 -4.14 -1.47
N VAL A 112 13.27 -4.54 -0.20
CA VAL A 112 12.83 -3.76 0.97
C VAL A 112 14.00 -3.09 1.69
N ASP A 113 15.14 -2.98 1.00
CA ASP A 113 16.29 -2.18 1.41
C ASP A 113 16.12 -0.71 1.02
N GLU A 114 16.96 0.16 1.59
CA GLU A 114 16.90 1.60 1.38
C GLU A 114 17.27 2.05 -0.05
N GLN A 115 17.93 1.20 -0.85
CA GLN A 115 18.40 1.54 -2.20
C GLN A 115 17.37 1.18 -3.28
N LYS A 116 16.73 0.02 -3.16
CA LYS A 116 15.80 -0.53 -4.16
C LYS A 116 14.34 -0.43 -3.76
N GLY A 117 14.05 -0.26 -2.49
CA GLY A 117 12.67 -0.12 -2.00
C GLY A 117 12.15 1.30 -2.17
N ILE A 118 10.84 1.42 -2.33
CA ILE A 118 10.14 2.70 -2.23
C ILE A 118 9.99 3.02 -0.76
N ARG A 119 10.70 4.05 -0.30
CA ARG A 119 10.61 4.50 1.09
C ARG A 119 9.37 5.37 1.24
N VAL A 120 8.54 5.08 2.23
CA VAL A 120 7.36 5.86 2.58
C VAL A 120 7.47 6.22 4.04
N HIS A 121 7.48 7.51 4.34
CA HIS A 121 7.57 8.04 5.69
C HIS A 121 6.51 9.12 5.87
N GLY A 122 5.89 9.20 7.04
CA GLY A 122 4.98 10.29 7.31
C GLY A 122 4.77 10.52 8.79
N ILE A 123 4.08 11.61 9.07
CA ILE A 123 3.75 12.04 10.43
C ILE A 123 2.24 12.08 10.53
N ALA A 124 1.70 11.23 11.40
CA ALA A 124 0.28 11.17 11.69
C ALA A 124 0.04 11.27 13.19
N ALA A 125 -0.87 12.16 13.60
CA ALA A 125 -1.11 12.47 15.01
C ALA A 125 0.18 12.77 15.81
N GLY A 126 1.17 13.42 15.17
CA GLY A 126 2.46 13.74 15.77
C GLY A 126 3.43 12.56 15.94
N LYS A 127 3.10 11.36 15.45
CA LYS A 127 3.98 10.18 15.50
C LYS A 127 4.57 9.90 14.12
N PRO A 128 5.89 9.67 14.01
CA PRO A 128 6.49 9.20 12.79
C PRO A 128 6.05 7.77 12.52
N MET A 129 5.66 7.49 11.30
CA MET A 129 5.31 6.16 10.82
C MET A 129 5.85 5.99 9.42
N GLY A 130 6.41 4.82 9.14
CA GLY A 130 6.99 4.57 7.84
C GLY A 130 7.08 3.10 7.51
N LEU A 131 7.25 2.85 6.22
CA LEU A 131 7.43 1.52 5.65
C LEU A 131 8.28 1.63 4.38
N VAL A 132 8.91 0.52 4.02
CA VAL A 132 9.59 0.34 2.75
C VAL A 132 8.80 -0.66 1.93
N VAL A 133 8.31 -0.22 0.77
CA VAL A 133 7.61 -1.06 -0.21
C VAL A 133 8.65 -1.67 -1.14
N GLY A 134 8.66 -2.99 -1.22
CA GLY A 134 9.52 -3.75 -2.11
C GLY A 134 8.79 -4.27 -3.34
N LYS A 135 9.31 -5.37 -3.88
CA LYS A 135 8.78 -5.95 -5.13
C LYS A 135 7.42 -6.60 -4.94
N VAL A 136 6.74 -6.79 -6.06
CA VAL A 136 5.52 -7.61 -6.15
C VAL A 136 5.87 -9.07 -5.84
N ALA A 137 5.02 -9.73 -5.05
CA ALA A 137 5.16 -11.14 -4.73
C ALA A 137 4.93 -12.01 -5.97
N ALA A 138 5.40 -13.26 -5.92
CA ALA A 138 5.31 -14.18 -7.06
C ALA A 138 3.87 -14.54 -7.47
N ASP A 139 2.90 -14.25 -6.61
CA ASP A 139 1.47 -14.44 -6.89
C ASP A 139 0.82 -13.26 -7.61
N PHE A 140 1.54 -12.16 -7.84
CA PHE A 140 1.06 -10.94 -8.48
C PHE A 140 -0.14 -10.26 -7.80
N MET A 141 -0.45 -10.65 -6.56
CA MET A 141 -1.58 -10.12 -5.78
C MET A 141 -1.12 -9.44 -4.49
N HIS A 142 0.11 -9.68 -4.05
CA HIS A 142 0.69 -9.10 -2.84
C HIS A 142 1.95 -8.31 -3.14
N THR A 143 2.29 -7.40 -2.24
CA THR A 143 3.56 -6.69 -2.24
C THR A 143 4.36 -7.05 -1.00
N TYR A 144 5.69 -7.07 -1.09
CA TYR A 144 6.53 -7.18 0.09
C TYR A 144 6.71 -5.81 0.73
N VAL A 145 6.60 -5.74 2.05
CA VAL A 145 6.84 -4.52 2.81
C VAL A 145 7.68 -4.81 4.04
N ARG A 146 8.38 -3.79 4.51
CA ARG A 146 9.04 -3.79 5.81
C ARG A 146 8.63 -2.51 6.53
N LEU A 147 8.22 -2.61 7.79
CA LEU A 147 7.96 -1.42 8.60
C LEU A 147 9.29 -0.74 8.95
N GLU A 148 9.28 0.59 9.02
CA GLU A 148 10.45 1.34 9.45
C GLU A 148 10.82 0.96 10.91
N GLY A 149 12.09 0.69 11.16
CA GLY A 149 12.58 0.18 12.45
C GLY A 149 12.34 -1.32 12.69
N ASP A 150 11.59 -2.03 11.84
CA ASP A 150 11.38 -3.48 11.93
C ASP A 150 12.33 -4.23 10.99
N GLN A 151 12.71 -5.45 11.40
CA GLN A 151 13.55 -6.36 10.61
C GLN A 151 12.72 -7.39 9.83
N ARG A 152 11.43 -7.48 10.15
CA ARG A 152 10.50 -8.43 9.54
C ARG A 152 10.01 -7.91 8.20
N ILE A 153 10.00 -8.81 7.22
CA ILE A 153 9.42 -8.61 5.91
C ILE A 153 8.05 -9.27 5.89
N PHE A 154 7.04 -8.50 5.53
CA PHE A 154 5.66 -8.95 5.44
C PHE A 154 5.18 -8.95 4.00
N ARG A 155 4.21 -9.82 3.70
CA ARG A 155 3.35 -9.64 2.53
C ARG A 155 2.13 -8.82 2.94
N VAL A 156 1.75 -7.88 2.08
CA VAL A 156 0.53 -7.09 2.24
C VAL A 156 -0.46 -7.38 1.14
N ASN A 157 -1.73 -7.13 1.44
CA ASN A 157 -2.81 -7.22 0.49
C ASN A 157 -2.64 -6.17 -0.62
N GLY A 158 -2.70 -6.63 -1.87
CA GLY A 158 -2.71 -5.77 -3.05
C GLY A 158 -1.34 -5.32 -3.52
N LEU A 159 -1.38 -4.56 -4.62
CA LEU A 159 -0.22 -4.03 -5.30
C LEU A 159 -0.04 -2.56 -4.93
N ILE A 160 0.60 -2.24 -3.82
CA ILE A 160 0.64 -0.85 -3.33
C ILE A 160 1.79 -0.01 -3.91
N GLY A 161 2.78 -0.63 -4.56
CA GLY A 161 3.97 0.09 -5.04
C GLY A 161 3.66 1.22 -6.03
N HIS A 162 2.66 1.04 -6.89
CA HIS A 162 2.27 2.05 -7.89
C HIS A 162 1.77 3.35 -7.27
N LEU A 163 1.21 3.30 -6.05
CA LEU A 163 0.68 4.48 -5.34
C LEU A 163 1.77 5.48 -4.96
N PHE A 164 3.01 5.00 -4.84
CA PHE A 164 4.15 5.80 -4.41
C PHE A 164 5.16 6.04 -5.55
N ALA A 165 4.88 5.52 -6.75
CA ALA A 165 5.74 5.65 -7.93
C ALA A 165 5.37 6.88 -8.77
N HIS A 166 5.19 8.03 -8.12
CA HIS A 166 4.82 9.29 -8.75
C HIS A 166 5.93 10.33 -8.61
N ASP A 167 6.00 11.25 -9.58
CA ASP A 167 6.85 12.42 -9.48
C ASP A 167 6.08 13.58 -8.81
N PRO A 168 6.78 14.57 -8.23
CA PRO A 168 6.11 15.69 -7.55
C PRO A 168 5.07 16.39 -8.43
N ALA A 169 5.35 16.51 -9.73
CA ALA A 169 4.48 17.16 -10.72
C ALA A 169 3.17 16.41 -10.96
N ASP A 170 3.10 15.10 -10.72
CA ASP A 170 1.89 14.30 -10.95
C ASP A 170 0.76 14.73 -10.00
N PHE A 171 1.12 15.21 -8.80
CA PHE A 171 0.21 15.71 -7.79
C PHE A 171 -0.34 17.11 -8.11
N CYS A 172 0.22 17.80 -9.10
CA CYS A 172 -0.22 19.15 -9.45
C CYS A 172 -1.39 19.13 -10.43
N GLN A 173 -2.43 19.89 -10.12
CA GLN A 173 -3.48 20.26 -11.05
C GLN A 173 -3.34 21.71 -11.49
N GLU A 174 -3.66 21.96 -12.75
CA GLU A 174 -3.85 23.31 -13.25
C GLU A 174 -5.15 23.87 -12.66
N LYS A 175 -5.12 25.15 -12.28
CA LYS A 175 -6.33 25.81 -11.75
C LYS A 175 -7.33 25.98 -12.89
N ASP A 176 -8.26 25.05 -13.02
CA ASP A 176 -9.41 25.22 -13.91
C ASP A 176 -10.35 26.28 -13.32
N GLU A 177 -10.19 27.54 -13.72
CA GLU A 177 -11.13 28.65 -13.43
C GLU A 177 -12.54 28.44 -14.03
N LYS A 178 -12.80 27.33 -14.75
CA LYS A 178 -13.97 27.18 -15.63
C LYS A 178 -15.24 26.56 -15.03
N LYS A 179 -15.30 26.24 -13.73
CA LYS A 179 -16.50 25.59 -13.13
C LYS A 179 -17.47 26.53 -12.40
N LYS A 180 -17.44 27.84 -12.68
CA LYS A 180 -18.39 28.81 -12.07
C LYS A 180 -19.57 29.20 -12.97
N GLU A 181 -19.59 28.84 -14.25
CA GLU A 181 -20.52 29.43 -15.22
C GLU A 181 -21.70 28.52 -15.65
N SER A 182 -21.83 27.28 -15.15
CA SER A 182 -22.96 26.39 -15.53
C SER A 182 -24.09 26.28 -14.52
N LYS A 183 -24.09 27.07 -13.43
CA LYS A 183 -25.14 27.02 -12.40
C LYS A 183 -26.18 28.14 -12.49
N ASP A 184 -26.09 29.01 -13.49
CA ASP A 184 -27.08 30.06 -13.73
C ASP A 184 -27.68 29.93 -15.14
N SER A 185 -28.64 29.03 -15.28
CA SER A 185 -29.60 29.08 -16.37
C SER A 185 -30.96 28.63 -15.85
N PRO A 186 -32.05 29.36 -16.15
CA PRO A 186 -33.27 29.30 -15.38
C PRO A 186 -34.09 28.06 -15.71
N LYS A 187 -34.70 27.49 -14.67
CA LYS A 187 -35.75 26.48 -14.71
C LYS A 187 -36.88 26.91 -15.67
N PRO A 188 -37.26 26.11 -16.68
CA PRO A 188 -38.46 26.42 -17.46
C PRO A 188 -39.71 26.15 -16.61
N GLU A 189 -40.64 27.09 -16.76
CA GLU A 189 -41.86 27.33 -16.01
C GLU A 189 -42.88 26.19 -16.02
N ALA A 190 -43.73 26.30 -15.00
CA ALA A 190 -44.89 25.49 -14.68
C ALA A 190 -45.92 25.39 -15.83
N GLY A 191 -46.63 24.28 -15.84
CA GLY A 191 -47.72 24.01 -16.76
C GLY A 191 -48.92 24.95 -16.60
N GLY A 192 -49.64 25.10 -17.72
CA GLY A 192 -50.94 25.73 -17.80
C GLY A 192 -51.61 25.40 -19.13
N LYS A 193 -52.42 24.34 -19.18
CA LYS A 193 -53.66 24.34 -19.99
C LYS A 193 -54.67 25.21 -19.21
N PRO A 194 -55.68 25.87 -19.82
CA PRO A 194 -56.59 25.38 -20.89
C PRO A 194 -57.10 26.56 -21.80
N PRO A 195 -58.33 26.61 -22.38
CA PRO A 195 -59.29 25.59 -22.84
C PRO A 195 -59.68 25.71 -24.33
N VAL A 196 -60.42 24.70 -24.77
CA VAL A 196 -61.19 24.59 -26.02
C VAL A 196 -62.23 25.71 -26.15
N SER A 197 -62.45 26.22 -27.37
CA SER A 197 -63.76 26.77 -27.81
C SER A 197 -63.93 26.76 -29.34
N PRO A 198 -65.18 26.70 -29.85
CA PRO A 198 -65.51 26.24 -31.21
C PRO A 198 -65.99 27.35 -32.16
N LYS A 199 -65.91 27.12 -33.48
CA LYS A 199 -66.94 27.42 -34.52
C LYS A 199 -66.35 27.38 -35.94
N LYS A 200 -66.86 26.47 -36.77
CA LYS A 200 -67.75 26.82 -37.87
C LYS A 200 -68.70 25.66 -38.16
#